data_AF-A0A1M4XAM1-F1
#
_entry.id   AF-A0A1M4XAM1-F1
#
_cell.length_a   1.000
_cell.length_b   1.000
_cell.length_c   1.000
_cell.angle_alpha   90.00
_cell.angle_beta   90.00
_cell.angle_gamma   90.00
#
_symmetry.space_group_name_H-M   'P 1'
#
loop_
_entity.id
_entity.type
_entity.pdbx_description
1 polymer ?
#
loop_
_entity_poly.entity_id
_entity_poly.type
_entity_poly.pdbx_seq_one_letter_code
_entity_poly.pdbx_strand_id
1 'polypeptide(L)' 'MAVLTIRNVPEDVHRALRVRAAQHGRSTEAEVREILAAAVKPESRVRMGDALAAIGRKIGLTDEDFA' A
#
# COMPACT_ATOMS: atom_id res chain seq x y z
N MET A 1 -2.41 -15.77 -3.85
CA MET A 1 -3.45 -14.99 -3.15
C MET A 1 -3.13 -15.05 -1.66
N ALA A 2 -2.98 -13.91 -1.00
CA ALA A 2 -2.80 -13.88 0.45
C ALA A 2 -4.18 -13.77 1.11
N VAL A 3 -4.46 -14.60 2.12
CA VAL A 3 -5.70 -14.55 2.91
C VAL A 3 -5.36 -13.91 4.24
N LEU A 4 -6.08 -12.84 4.59
CA LEU A 4 -5.94 -12.14 5.87
C LEU A 4 -7.26 -12.23 6.64
N THR A 5 -7.22 -12.86 7.82
CA THR A 5 -8.39 -12.96 8.70
C THR A 5 -8.21 -12.01 9.88
N ILE A 6 -9.08 -11.01 9.98
CA ILE A 6 -9.12 -10.09 11.12
C ILE A 6 -10.17 -10.62 12.10
N ARG A 7 -9.75 -10.93 13.33
CA ARG A 7 -10.63 -11.42 14.40
C ARG A 7 -10.92 -10.31 15.41
N ASN A 8 -12.05 -10.42 16.11
CA ASN A 8 -12.45 -9.50 17.19
C ASN A 8 -12.58 -8.04 16.74
N VAL A 9 -13.16 -7.79 15.56
CA VAL A 9 -13.46 -6.42 15.11
C VAL A 9 -14.68 -5.92 15.89
N PRO A 10 -14.60 -4.78 16.59
CA PRO A 10 -15.76 -4.19 17.26
C PRO A 10 -16.90 -3.92 16.27
N GLU A 11 -18.15 -4.14 16.68
CA GLU A 11 -19.30 -3.97 15.78
C GLU A 11 -19.42 -2.55 15.22
N ASP A 12 -19.06 -1.53 16.01
CA ASP A 12 -19.04 -0.13 15.57
C ASP A 12 -18.07 0.07 14.40
N VAL A 13 -16.90 -0.57 14.45
CA VAL A 13 -15.88 -0.50 13.40
C VAL A 13 -16.35 -1.23 12.14
N HIS A 14 -16.97 -2.41 12.30
CA HIS A 14 -17.54 -3.15 11.17
C HIS A 14 -18.67 -2.37 10.49
N ARG A 15 -19.54 -1.71 11.27
CA ARG A 15 -20.61 -0.85 10.75
C ARG A 15 -20.05 0.37 10.02
N ALA A 16 -19.06 1.05 10.59
CA ALA A 16 -18.39 2.17 9.96
C ALA A 16 -17.72 1.77 8.63
N LEU A 17 -17.03 0.63 8.59
CA LEU A 17 -16.42 0.08 7.37
C LEU A 17 -17.47 -0.21 6.30
N ARG A 18 -18.61 -0.80 6.68
CA ARG A 18 -19.70 -1.09 5.75
C ARG A 18 -20.30 0.18 5.14
N VAL A 19 -20.53 1.21 5.96
CA VAL A 19 -21.05 2.50 5.48
C VAL A 19 -20.06 3.17 4.53
N ARG A 20 -18.77 3.17 4.89
CA ARG A 20 -17.70 3.73 4.06
C ARG A 20 -17.54 2.98 2.73
N ALA A 21 -17.59 1.65 2.76
CA ALA A 21 -17.57 0.83 1.56
C ALA A 21 -18.74 1.13 0.62
N ALA A 22 -19.96 1.29 1.17
CA ALA A 22 -21.14 1.67 0.41
C ALA A 22 -20.99 3.08 -0.22
N GLN A 23 -20.41 4.04 0.50
CA GLN A 23 -20.13 5.38 -0.02
C GLN A 23 -19.14 5.36 -1.19
N HIS A 24 -18.16 4.45 -1.16
CA HIS A 24 -17.19 4.29 -2.25
C HIS A 24 -17.65 3.34 -3.36
N GLY A 25 -18.85 2.75 -3.25
CA GLY A 25 -19.38 1.79 -4.22
C GLY A 25 -18.59 0.48 -4.29
N ARG A 26 -17.95 0.08 -3.19
CA ARG A 26 -17.07 -1.10 -3.09
C ARG A 26 -17.61 -2.09 -2.06
N SER A 27 -17.16 -3.35 -2.14
CA SER A 27 -17.42 -4.31 -1.06
C SER A 27 -16.62 -3.94 0.19
N THR A 28 -17.09 -4.36 1.37
CA THR A 28 -16.37 -4.13 2.63
C THR A 28 -14.95 -4.67 2.58
N GLU A 29 -14.75 -5.83 1.95
CA GLU A 29 -13.41 -6.41 1.78
C GLU A 29 -12.51 -5.55 0.88
N ALA A 30 -13.06 -5.02 -0.22
CA ALA A 30 -12.32 -4.12 -1.10
C ALA A 30 -11.94 -2.83 -0.36
N GLU A 31 -12.84 -2.26 0.44
CA GLU A 31 -12.54 -1.08 1.25
C GLU A 31 -11.45 -1.36 2.30
N VAL A 32 -11.53 -2.50 3.00
CA VAL A 32 -10.49 -2.90 3.97
C VAL A 32 -9.13 -3.07 3.27
N ARG A 33 -9.10 -3.67 2.07
CA ARG A 33 -7.87 -3.83 1.29
C ARG A 33 -7.27 -2.49 0.91
N GLU A 34 -8.09 -1.53 0.50
CA GLU A 34 -7.66 -0.19 0.11
C GLU A 34 -7.15 0.61 1.31
N ILE A 35 -7.83 0.54 2.46
CA ILE A 35 -7.38 1.14 3.72
C ILE A 35 -6.02 0.56 4.13
N LEU A 36 -5.87 -0.77 4.08
CA LEU A 36 -4.61 -1.43 4.38
C LEU A 36 -3.51 -1.01 3.41
N ALA A 37 -3.81 -0.97 2.11
CA ALA A 37 -2.86 -0.54 1.08
C ALA A 37 -2.38 0.91 1.33
N ALA A 38 -3.30 1.83 1.61
CA ALA A 38 -2.98 3.22 1.91
C ALA A 38 -2.17 3.35 3.21
N ALA A 39 -2.50 2.57 4.25
CA ALA A 39 -1.80 2.60 5.53
C ALA A 39 -0.37 2.04 5.44
N VAL A 40 -0.14 0.97 4.65
CA VAL A 40 1.17 0.32 4.54
C VAL A 40 2.05 0.89 3.42
N LYS A 41 1.44 1.56 2.43
CA LYS A 41 2.12 2.30 1.36
C LYS A 41 1.69 3.77 1.38
N PRO A 42 2.10 4.54 2.41
CA PRO A 42 1.88 5.98 2.37
C PRO A 42 2.57 6.55 1.13
N GLU A 43 1.94 7.52 0.46
CA GLU A 43 2.48 8.18 -0.74
C GLU A 43 3.85 8.85 -0.48
N SER A 44 4.15 9.14 0.78
CA SER A 44 5.45 9.64 1.26
C SER A 44 6.53 8.57 1.39
N ARG A 45 6.23 7.29 1.12
CA ARG A 45 7.24 6.24 1.14
C ARG A 45 8.17 6.43 -0.06
N VAL A 46 9.32 7.06 0.21
CA VAL A 46 10.43 7.12 -0.73
C VAL A 46 10.78 5.68 -1.10
N ARG A 47 10.53 5.30 -2.36
CA ARG A 47 11.03 4.06 -2.92
C ARG A 47 12.54 4.24 -3.10
N MET A 48 13.29 4.09 -2.01
CA MET A 48 14.73 4.38 -1.96
C MET A 48 15.49 3.65 -3.08
N GLY A 49 15.12 2.40 -3.39
CA GLY A 49 15.67 1.67 -4.53
C GLY A 49 15.42 2.37 -5.88
N ASP A 50 14.20 2.86 -6.13
CA ASP A 50 13.88 3.60 -7.36
C ASP A 50 14.58 4.96 -7.41
N ALA A 51 14.69 5.64 -6.27
CA ALA A 51 15.38 6.92 -6.15
C ALA A 51 16.89 6.77 -6.40
N LEU A 52 17.53 5.76 -5.80
CA LEU A 52 18.93 5.43 -6.02
C LEU A 52 19.17 4.97 -7.46
N ALA A 53 18.30 4.14 -8.02
CA ALA A 53 18.39 3.71 -9.42
C ALA A 53 18.21 4.89 -10.40
N ALA A 54 17.35 5.86 -10.10
CA ALA A 54 17.21 7.07 -10.89
C ALA A 54 18.46 7.95 -10.85
N ILE A 55 19.11 8.07 -9.69
CA ILE A 55 20.39 8.76 -9.54
C ILE A 55 21.48 8.04 -10.34
N GLY A 56 21.60 6.72 -10.19
CA GLY A 56 22.56 5.89 -10.92
C GLY A 56 22.43 6.04 -12.44
N ARG A 57 21.19 5.98 -12.98
CA ARG A 57 20.94 6.24 -14.41
C ARG A 57 21.34 7.66 -14.84
N LYS A 58 21.10 8.67 -14.01
CA LYS A 58 21.42 10.07 -14.35
C LYS A 58 22.93 10.30 -14.43
N ILE A 59 23.72 9.60 -13.62
CA ILE A 59 25.18 9.71 -13.62
C ILE A 59 25.85 8.70 -14.56
N GLY A 60 25.08 7.85 -15.24
CA GLY A 60 25.60 6.85 -16.16
C GLY A 60 26.29 5.67 -15.48
N LEU A 61 25.93 5.38 -14.22
CA LEU A 61 26.52 4.31 -13.42
C LEU A 61 26.26 2.96 -14.11
N THR A 62 27.33 2.25 -14.46
CA THR A 62 27.28 0.91 -15.07
C THR A 62 27.78 -0.15 -14.09
N ASP A 63 27.51 -1.42 -14.39
CA ASP A 63 28.02 -2.54 -13.58
C ASP A 63 29.57 -2.59 -13.57
N GLU A 64 30.24 -1.92 -14.51
CA GLU A 64 31.70 -1.83 -14.59
C GLU A 64 32.28 -0.87 -13.54
N ASP A 65 31.49 0.07 -13.00
CA ASP A 65 31.90 0.99 -11.94
C ASP A 65 32.01 0.33 -10.55
N PHE A 66 31.50 -0.91 -10.42
CA PHE A 66 31.47 -1.68 -9.18
C PHE A 66 32.54 -2.78 -9.10
N ALA A 67 33.39 -2.89 -10.13
CA ALA A 67 34.53 -3.83 -10.17
C ALA A 67 35.77 -3.28 -9.44
#